data_AF-S5DVE7-F1
#
_entry.id   AF-S5DVE7-F1
#
_cell.length_a   1.000
_cell.length_b   1.000
_cell.length_c   1.000
_cell.angle_alpha   90.00
_cell.angle_beta   90.00
_cell.angle_gamma   90.00
#
_symmetry.space_group_name_H-M   'P 1'
#
loop_
_entity.id
_entity.type
_entity.pdbx_description
1 polymer ?
#
loop_
_entity_poly.entity_id
_entity_poly.type
_entity_poly.pdbx_seq_one_letter_code
_entity_poly.pdbx_strand_id
1 'polypeptide(L)'
;MVETRCSLVMTKSLLLIPLFFLFSLCSNPTETQESFFNQTIDENPEETNATVPTKEFIISDYFDEMEFSVPQDYFAQEILVSEDVPQYVVDEYIEVQSLLNETVGSYNRYLMIIYTDNENSKNIFKRLEEVHWPFELNIVDGYLIASGCLTGSGYELNPPDVYALCLMDYNFVNNPHESIERGLSEAQRKAILYHGYIHEYFHRYQRAYHRELNMGTPEVGTPMWWIEGAAIVFPNIWLSQNYQNISAFEGLGFYDVNVEGMDLNSWYAWTKKEAMGVSDYDRCNNYEFGKNEEQYETAQCFIGMANAYLAYITSYQTVWVDIPSDIYELGFAKSFEKHVGMTMDEFYVKFNAFLREGNPDDLPPEGFWPTEPINSFVSFP
;
A
#
# COMPACT_ATOMS: atom_id res chain seq x y z
N MET A 1 24.03 22.94 26.07
CA MET A 1 25.32 23.12 25.37
C MET A 1 25.92 21.74 25.17
N VAL A 2 25.48 21.02 24.13
CA VAL A 2 26.22 20.03 23.35
C VAL A 2 25.45 19.95 22.02
N GLU A 3 26.04 20.51 20.96
CA GLU A 3 25.68 20.24 19.57
C GLU A 3 26.09 18.81 19.23
N THR A 4 25.29 18.10 18.43
CA THR A 4 25.81 16.98 17.64
C THR A 4 25.26 17.08 16.22
N ARG A 5 26.11 17.58 15.32
CA ARG A 5 25.92 17.59 13.86
C ARG A 5 26.24 16.20 13.30
N CYS A 6 25.44 15.71 12.36
CA CYS A 6 25.88 14.69 11.42
C CYS A 6 26.14 15.33 10.05
N SER A 7 27.42 15.40 9.67
CA SER A 7 27.86 15.58 8.28
C SER A 7 28.58 14.30 7.89
N LEU A 8 28.29 13.75 6.71
CA LEU A 8 29.18 12.78 6.08
C LEU A 8 29.53 13.21 4.65
N VAL A 9 30.83 13.15 4.39
CA VAL A 9 31.56 13.58 3.21
C VAL A 9 31.50 12.49 2.13
N MET A 10 31.09 12.86 0.92
CA MET A 10 31.16 12.01 -0.28
C MET A 10 32.62 11.70 -0.68
N THR A 11 32.89 10.44 -1.04
CA THR A 11 33.98 10.10 -1.96
C THR A 11 33.41 9.41 -3.20
N LYS A 12 33.81 9.94 -4.36
CA LYS A 12 33.36 9.58 -5.71
C LYS A 12 33.83 8.17 -6.11
N SER A 13 32.95 7.36 -6.69
CA SER A 13 33.29 6.42 -7.76
C SER A 13 32.04 6.08 -8.60
N LEU A 14 32.17 6.28 -9.91
CA LEU A 14 31.18 5.92 -10.93
C LEU A 14 31.07 4.40 -11.04
N LEU A 15 29.88 3.85 -10.82
CA LEU A 15 29.41 2.58 -11.37
C LEU A 15 27.87 2.61 -11.34
N LEU A 16 27.21 2.05 -12.35
CA LEU A 16 25.75 1.95 -12.40
C LEU A 16 25.24 1.18 -11.17
N ILE A 17 24.47 1.84 -10.32
CA ILE A 17 23.87 1.33 -9.09
C ILE A 17 22.42 0.93 -9.42
N PRO A 18 21.98 -0.32 -9.22
CA PRO A 18 20.57 -0.64 -9.20
C PRO A 18 19.96 -0.07 -7.90
N LEU A 19 18.93 0.75 -8.12
CA LEU A 19 18.11 1.46 -7.15
C LEU A 19 17.43 0.49 -6.18
N PHE A 20 17.58 0.68 -4.87
CA PHE A 20 16.66 0.14 -3.85
C PHE A 20 16.45 1.16 -2.74
N PHE A 21 15.18 1.44 -2.40
CA PHE A 21 14.83 2.40 -1.35
C PHE A 21 14.86 1.84 0.06
N LEU A 22 15.34 2.72 0.95
CA LEU A 22 14.99 2.76 2.36
C LEU A 22 13.48 3.03 2.48
N PHE A 23 12.74 2.07 3.01
CA PHE A 23 11.60 2.43 3.85
C PHE A 23 12.17 2.98 5.15
N SER A 24 12.30 4.31 5.25
CA SER A 24 12.50 4.96 6.53
C SER A 24 11.13 5.10 7.19
N LEU A 25 10.72 4.08 7.94
CA LEU A 25 9.65 4.19 8.93
C LEU A 25 10.11 5.18 10.02
N CYS A 26 9.85 6.47 9.83
CA CYS A 26 9.92 7.44 10.91
C CYS A 26 8.60 7.47 11.67
N SER A 27 8.38 6.44 12.49
CA SER A 27 7.42 6.49 13.59
C SER A 27 8.02 5.81 14.80
N ASN A 28 8.73 6.58 15.64
CA ASN A 28 9.05 6.13 16.99
C ASN A 28 7.76 6.14 17.83
N PRO A 29 7.36 5.03 18.45
CA PRO A 29 6.26 5.04 19.40
C PRO A 29 6.79 5.64 20.72
N THR A 30 6.34 6.84 21.06
CA THR A 30 6.42 7.28 22.45
C THR A 30 5.39 6.51 23.26
N GLU A 31 5.89 5.71 24.21
CA GLU A 31 5.14 5.23 25.38
C GLU A 31 4.28 6.36 25.96
N THR A 32 2.97 6.16 26.03
CA THR A 32 2.13 6.36 27.24
C THR A 32 0.66 6.32 26.86
N GLN A 33 -0.08 5.32 27.35
CA GLN A 33 -1.21 5.49 28.28
C GLN A 33 -2.01 4.19 28.35
N GLU A 34 -1.60 3.32 29.28
CA GLU A 34 -2.53 2.41 29.92
C GLU A 34 -3.55 3.18 30.78
N SER A 35 -4.73 2.59 30.87
CA SER A 35 -5.79 2.81 31.85
C SER A 35 -6.63 4.08 31.65
N PHE A 36 -7.87 3.89 31.21
CA PHE A 36 -9.06 4.49 31.82
C PHE A 36 -10.28 3.78 31.22
N PHE A 37 -10.87 2.84 31.96
CA PHE A 37 -12.32 2.74 32.18
C PHE A 37 -12.58 1.50 33.04
N ASN A 38 -12.53 1.70 34.35
CA ASN A 38 -13.19 0.86 35.32
C ASN A 38 -14.14 1.79 36.08
N GLN A 39 -15.42 1.83 35.69
CA GLN A 39 -16.44 2.37 36.58
C GLN A 39 -17.76 1.63 36.46
N THR A 40 -18.20 1.25 37.65
CA THR A 40 -19.29 0.39 38.08
C THR A 40 -20.66 0.84 37.55
N ILE A 41 -21.48 -0.13 37.13
CA ILE A 41 -22.91 0.02 36.85
C ILE A 41 -23.66 -0.01 38.19
N ASP A 42 -24.49 1.00 38.45
CA ASP A 42 -25.46 1.03 39.56
C ASP A 42 -26.87 0.81 38.98
N GLU A 43 -27.57 -0.20 39.49
CA GLU A 43 -28.94 -0.59 39.14
C GLU A 43 -29.97 0.19 39.97
N ASN A 44 -31.03 0.73 39.34
CA ASN A 44 -32.44 0.32 39.51
C ASN A 44 -33.46 1.38 38.98
N PRO A 45 -34.74 1.01 38.73
CA PRO A 45 -35.46 1.40 37.52
C PRO A 45 -36.79 2.15 37.82
N GLU A 46 -37.48 2.62 36.78
CA GLU A 46 -38.94 2.43 36.59
C GLU A 46 -39.43 3.09 35.27
N GLU A 47 -40.13 2.27 34.45
CA GLU A 47 -41.31 2.55 33.60
C GLU A 47 -41.32 3.69 32.54
N THR A 48 -41.84 3.58 31.31
CA THR A 48 -42.72 2.62 30.60
C THR A 48 -42.61 2.76 29.06
N ASN A 49 -42.68 1.62 28.36
CA ASN A 49 -43.27 1.32 27.04
C ASN A 49 -43.25 2.33 25.87
N ALA A 50 -42.36 2.06 24.91
CA ALA A 50 -42.72 1.78 23.51
C ALA A 50 -41.57 1.02 22.84
N THR A 51 -41.68 -0.31 22.74
CA THR A 51 -40.73 -1.13 21.97
C THR A 51 -41.03 -0.96 20.48
N VAL A 52 -40.49 0.11 19.90
CA VAL A 52 -40.12 0.10 18.48
C VAL A 52 -39.04 -0.97 18.36
N PRO A 53 -39.14 -1.95 17.45
CA PRO A 53 -38.01 -2.83 17.20
C PRO A 53 -36.94 -1.94 16.56
N THR A 54 -35.99 -1.48 17.37
CA THR A 54 -34.74 -0.90 16.88
C THR A 54 -34.09 -2.02 16.10
N LYS A 55 -34.11 -1.93 14.76
CA LYS A 55 -33.32 -2.81 13.89
C LYS A 55 -31.90 -2.79 14.49
N GLU A 56 -31.45 -3.94 14.95
CA GLU A 56 -30.11 -4.09 15.53
C GLU A 56 -29.13 -3.55 14.48
N PHE A 57 -28.33 -2.55 14.86
CA PHE A 57 -27.38 -1.94 13.94
C PHE A 57 -26.24 -2.94 13.70
N ILE A 58 -26.20 -3.52 12.51
CA ILE A 58 -25.15 -4.43 12.07
C ILE A 58 -24.13 -3.59 11.30
N ILE A 59 -22.90 -3.49 11.80
CA ILE A 59 -21.84 -2.67 11.18
C ILE A 59 -21.62 -3.09 9.72
N SER A 60 -21.65 -4.40 9.41
CA SER A 60 -21.54 -4.89 8.04
C SER A 60 -22.61 -4.30 7.10
N ASP A 61 -23.88 -4.28 7.52
CA ASP A 61 -24.99 -3.71 6.74
C ASP A 61 -24.73 -2.22 6.43
N TYR A 62 -24.14 -1.48 7.37
CA TYR A 62 -23.81 -0.07 7.17
C TYR A 62 -22.75 0.13 6.07
N PHE A 63 -21.71 -0.69 6.05
CA PHE A 63 -20.70 -0.65 4.99
C PHE A 63 -21.26 -1.10 3.62
N ASP A 64 -22.25 -1.98 3.60
CA ASP A 64 -22.98 -2.35 2.38
C ASP A 64 -23.85 -1.19 1.88
N GLU A 65 -24.56 -0.50 2.77
CA GLU A 65 -25.38 0.68 2.43
C GLU A 65 -24.54 1.85 1.87
N MET A 66 -23.27 1.94 2.27
CA MET A 66 -22.32 2.93 1.75
C MET A 66 -21.59 2.49 0.49
N GLU A 67 -21.87 1.27 0.00
CA GLU A 67 -21.19 0.68 -1.15
C GLU A 67 -19.65 0.68 -0.98
N PHE A 68 -19.16 0.52 0.25
CA PHE A 68 -17.73 0.67 0.58
C PHE A 68 -16.84 -0.34 -0.14
N SER A 69 -17.40 -1.53 -0.38
CA SER A 69 -16.76 -2.67 -1.04
C SER A 69 -17.16 -2.82 -2.51
N VAL A 70 -17.89 -1.85 -3.07
CA VAL A 70 -18.41 -1.90 -4.44
C VAL A 70 -17.77 -0.79 -5.27
N PRO A 71 -17.14 -1.10 -6.40
CA PRO A 71 -16.62 -0.08 -7.29
C PRO A 71 -17.76 0.70 -7.95
N GLN A 72 -17.52 1.99 -8.10
CA GLN A 72 -18.46 2.97 -8.61
C GLN A 72 -18.28 3.13 -10.12
N ASP A 73 -19.36 3.49 -10.83
CA ASP A 73 -19.34 3.76 -12.27
C ASP A 73 -18.82 5.17 -12.63
N TYR A 74 -18.38 5.92 -11.63
CA TYR A 74 -17.80 7.26 -11.73
C TYR A 74 -16.47 7.35 -10.95
N PHE A 75 -15.71 8.43 -11.15
CA PHE A 75 -14.49 8.72 -10.39
C PHE A 75 -14.84 9.03 -8.92
N ALA A 76 -14.65 8.06 -8.02
CA ALA A 76 -15.14 8.11 -6.65
C ALA A 76 -14.08 8.52 -5.62
N GLN A 77 -12.83 8.62 -6.06
CA GLN A 77 -11.72 9.12 -5.25
C GLN A 77 -11.79 10.66 -5.17
N GLU A 78 -11.16 11.21 -4.15
CA GLU A 78 -10.96 12.65 -4.00
C GLU A 78 -9.47 12.98 -4.12
N ILE A 79 -9.16 14.09 -4.78
CA ILE A 79 -7.83 14.71 -4.74
C ILE A 79 -7.98 16.14 -4.24
N LEU A 80 -7.16 16.50 -3.25
CA LEU A 80 -7.10 17.84 -2.69
C LEU A 80 -5.65 18.30 -2.59
N VAL A 81 -5.35 19.48 -3.10
CA VAL A 81 -4.00 20.03 -3.13
C VAL A 81 -3.96 21.42 -2.49
N SER A 82 -2.80 21.81 -1.95
CA SER A 82 -2.59 23.18 -1.46
C SER A 82 -2.76 24.20 -2.58
N GLU A 83 -3.13 25.43 -2.22
CA GLU A 83 -3.48 26.48 -3.19
C GLU A 83 -2.33 26.84 -4.15
N ASP A 84 -1.09 26.58 -3.77
CA ASP A 84 0.13 26.84 -4.54
C ASP A 84 0.62 25.64 -5.37
N VAL A 85 -0.03 24.48 -5.26
CA VAL A 85 0.29 23.30 -6.07
C VAL A 85 -0.23 23.50 -7.50
N PRO A 86 0.61 23.33 -8.54
CA PRO A 86 0.18 23.50 -9.92
C PRO A 86 -0.90 22.51 -10.37
N GLN A 87 -1.83 22.98 -11.19
CA GLN A 87 -2.95 22.17 -11.69
C GLN A 87 -2.52 20.90 -12.43
N TYR A 88 -1.37 20.90 -13.12
CA TYR A 88 -0.91 19.71 -13.84
C TYR A 88 -0.70 18.50 -12.91
N VAL A 89 -0.39 18.73 -11.63
CA VAL A 89 -0.23 17.64 -10.64
C VAL A 89 -1.54 16.92 -10.42
N VAL A 90 -2.64 17.68 -10.36
CA VAL A 90 -4.00 17.14 -10.25
C VAL A 90 -4.40 16.43 -11.53
N ASP A 91 -4.11 17.05 -12.68
CA ASP A 91 -4.46 16.48 -13.98
C ASP A 91 -3.75 15.14 -14.23
N GLU A 92 -2.45 15.04 -13.90
CA GLU A 92 -1.68 13.81 -14.01
C GLU A 92 -2.17 12.72 -13.05
N TYR A 93 -2.50 13.06 -11.79
CA TYR A 93 -3.09 12.09 -10.87
C TYR A 93 -4.43 11.56 -11.40
N ILE A 94 -5.32 12.45 -11.88
CA ILE A 94 -6.63 12.05 -12.42
C ILE A 94 -6.44 11.12 -13.62
N GLU A 95 -5.52 11.42 -14.55
CA GLU A 95 -5.22 10.56 -15.69
C GLU A 95 -4.81 9.15 -15.23
N VAL A 96 -3.81 9.05 -14.36
CA VAL A 96 -3.29 7.76 -13.88
C VAL A 96 -4.35 7.00 -13.10
N GLN A 97 -5.08 7.67 -12.20
CA GLN A 97 -6.14 7.06 -11.40
C GLN A 97 -7.32 6.61 -12.28
N SER A 98 -7.69 7.36 -13.31
CA SER A 98 -8.73 6.96 -14.26
C SER A 98 -8.36 5.68 -15.01
N LEU A 99 -7.12 5.58 -15.51
CA LEU A 99 -6.63 4.35 -16.16
C LEU A 99 -6.61 3.17 -15.17
N LEU A 100 -6.19 3.43 -13.93
CA LEU A 100 -6.17 2.41 -12.88
C LEU A 100 -7.57 1.90 -12.54
N ASN A 101 -8.56 2.79 -12.47
CA ASN A 101 -9.96 2.45 -12.22
C ASN A 101 -10.55 1.53 -13.31
N GLU A 102 -10.05 1.58 -14.55
CA GLU A 102 -10.45 0.62 -15.61
C GLU A 102 -9.98 -0.82 -15.34
N THR A 103 -9.00 -0.99 -14.43
CA THR A 103 -8.48 -2.31 -14.04
C THR A 103 -9.08 -2.79 -12.72
N VAL A 104 -8.89 -2.05 -11.64
CA VAL A 104 -9.25 -2.50 -10.28
C VAL A 104 -10.62 -1.99 -9.82
N GLY A 105 -11.23 -1.04 -10.54
CA GLY A 105 -12.48 -0.40 -10.16
C GLY A 105 -12.28 0.89 -9.35
N SER A 106 -13.34 1.71 -9.28
CA SER A 106 -13.34 3.03 -8.64
C SER A 106 -13.99 2.97 -7.25
N TYR A 107 -13.20 2.83 -6.19
CA TYR A 107 -13.70 2.77 -4.82
C TYR A 107 -13.80 4.16 -4.20
N ASN A 108 -14.88 4.40 -3.45
CA ASN A 108 -15.10 5.63 -2.71
C ASN A 108 -14.15 5.75 -1.50
N ARG A 109 -14.13 6.90 -0.82
CA ARG A 109 -13.41 7.11 0.46
C ARG A 109 -11.90 6.86 0.39
N TYR A 110 -11.32 7.18 -0.76
CA TYR A 110 -9.89 7.36 -0.93
C TYR A 110 -9.61 8.83 -1.18
N LEU A 111 -8.78 9.43 -0.32
CA LEU A 111 -8.44 10.85 -0.39
C LEU A 111 -6.94 11.00 -0.59
N MET A 112 -6.57 11.48 -1.78
CA MET A 112 -5.22 11.89 -2.14
C MET A 112 -5.03 13.35 -1.73
N ILE A 113 -4.05 13.61 -0.86
CA ILE A 113 -3.73 14.96 -0.37
C ILE A 113 -2.30 15.29 -0.73
N ILE A 114 -2.10 16.44 -1.39
CA ILE A 114 -0.77 16.98 -1.68
C ILE A 114 -0.65 18.35 -1.02
N TYR A 115 0.18 18.43 0.02
CA TYR A 115 0.32 19.65 0.83
C TYR A 115 1.69 20.33 0.66
N THR A 116 1.77 21.60 1.08
CA THR A 116 3.01 22.40 1.02
C THR A 116 3.36 22.98 2.39
N ASP A 117 2.67 24.04 2.80
CA ASP A 117 2.88 24.74 4.07
C ASP A 117 1.57 25.11 4.76
N ASN A 118 1.66 25.57 6.01
CA ASN A 118 0.49 25.92 6.83
C ASN A 118 -0.37 27.04 6.23
N GLU A 119 0.20 27.94 5.43
CA GLU A 119 -0.53 29.08 4.86
C GLU A 119 -1.39 28.64 3.68
N ASN A 120 -0.81 27.83 2.78
CA ASN A 120 -1.42 27.38 1.53
C ASN A 120 -2.27 26.11 1.69
N SER A 121 -2.15 25.38 2.81
CA SER A 121 -2.84 24.09 3.05
C SER A 121 -4.11 24.21 3.91
N LYS A 122 -4.71 25.41 4.03
CA LYS A 122 -5.90 25.62 4.88
C LYS A 122 -7.14 24.84 4.40
N ASN A 123 -7.30 24.69 3.09
CA ASN A 123 -8.34 23.85 2.50
C ASN A 123 -8.16 22.38 2.87
N ILE A 124 -6.91 21.91 2.90
CA ILE A 124 -6.55 20.55 3.31
C ILE A 124 -6.90 20.31 4.78
N PHE A 125 -6.49 21.22 5.67
CA PHE A 125 -6.81 21.09 7.10
C PHE A 125 -8.31 21.00 7.33
N LYS A 126 -9.09 21.85 6.66
CA LYS A 126 -10.54 21.78 6.73
C LYS A 126 -11.09 20.41 6.28
N ARG A 127 -10.61 19.87 5.16
CA ARG A 127 -11.07 18.54 4.69
C ARG A 127 -10.67 17.44 5.66
N LEU A 128 -9.47 17.52 6.24
CA LEU A 128 -8.99 16.56 7.25
C LEU A 128 -9.84 16.61 8.53
N GLU A 129 -10.28 17.79 8.99
CA GLU A 129 -11.26 17.91 10.08
C GLU A 129 -12.60 17.22 9.72
N GLU A 130 -13.09 17.42 8.50
CA GLU A 130 -14.35 16.84 8.02
C GLU A 130 -14.31 15.31 7.94
N VAL A 131 -13.16 14.71 7.66
CA VAL A 131 -12.96 13.24 7.64
C VAL A 131 -12.42 12.70 8.97
N HIS A 132 -12.46 13.50 10.03
CA HIS A 132 -12.08 13.11 11.38
C HIS A 132 -10.62 12.66 11.51
N TRP A 133 -9.70 13.42 10.94
CA TRP A 133 -8.26 13.21 11.15
C TRP A 133 -7.90 13.31 12.64
N PRO A 134 -7.26 12.27 13.22
CA PRO A 134 -7.09 12.20 14.68
C PRO A 134 -5.86 12.95 15.22
N PHE A 135 -5.00 13.49 14.34
CA PHE A 135 -3.76 14.14 14.75
C PHE A 135 -3.80 15.66 14.59
N GLU A 136 -2.81 16.35 15.16
CA GLU A 136 -2.68 17.79 15.03
C GLU A 136 -2.54 18.22 13.56
N LEU A 137 -3.32 19.22 13.15
CA LEU A 137 -3.28 19.80 11.81
C LEU A 137 -2.25 20.92 11.75
N ASN A 138 -1.00 20.52 11.58
CA ASN A 138 0.13 21.42 11.53
C ASN A 138 1.28 20.82 10.72
N ILE A 139 1.90 21.63 9.89
CA ILE A 139 3.07 21.26 9.09
C ILE A 139 4.33 21.76 9.79
N VAL A 140 5.22 20.83 10.13
CA VAL A 140 6.49 21.08 10.83
C VAL A 140 7.63 20.56 9.97
N ASP A 141 8.63 21.39 9.71
CA ASP A 141 9.79 21.07 8.87
C ASP A 141 9.41 20.53 7.46
N GLY A 142 8.28 21.00 6.92
CA GLY A 142 7.76 20.60 5.61
C GLY A 142 6.88 19.35 5.63
N TYR A 143 6.63 18.75 6.79
CA TYR A 143 5.83 17.55 6.94
C TYR A 143 4.61 17.79 7.83
N LEU A 144 3.42 17.41 7.35
CA LEU A 144 2.22 17.36 8.17
C LEU A 144 2.38 16.28 9.24
N ILE A 145 2.03 16.59 10.49
CA ILE A 145 2.17 15.65 11.60
C ILE A 145 1.40 14.36 11.31
N ALA A 146 2.09 13.22 11.48
CA ALA A 146 1.58 11.88 11.20
C ALA A 146 1.12 11.66 9.75
N SER A 147 1.55 12.51 8.80
CA SER A 147 1.27 12.28 7.39
C SER A 147 2.00 11.07 6.87
N GLY A 148 1.32 10.34 6.00
CA GLY A 148 1.85 9.24 5.22
C GLY A 148 0.74 8.71 4.35
N CYS A 149 1.04 7.63 3.63
CA CYS A 149 0.01 6.87 2.95
C CYS A 149 -0.39 5.65 3.77
N LEU A 150 -1.56 5.10 3.46
CA LEU A 150 -2.28 4.13 4.29
C LEU A 150 -2.64 4.60 5.68
N THR A 151 -2.68 5.91 5.92
CA THR A 151 -3.34 6.35 7.15
C THR A 151 -4.85 6.22 6.96
N GLY A 152 -5.59 5.87 8.00
CA GLY A 152 -7.04 5.94 7.95
C GLY A 152 -7.60 6.83 9.04
N SER A 153 -8.81 7.31 8.83
CA SER A 153 -9.51 8.21 9.74
C SER A 153 -10.97 7.79 9.89
N GLY A 154 -11.62 8.25 10.95
CA GLY A 154 -13.04 7.95 11.22
C GLY A 154 -13.32 6.56 11.78
N TYR A 155 -12.29 5.80 12.19
CA TYR A 155 -12.44 4.49 12.84
C TYR A 155 -13.10 4.60 14.22
N GLU A 156 -12.92 5.73 14.90
CA GLU A 156 -13.40 6.02 16.25
C GLU A 156 -14.87 6.48 16.32
N LEU A 157 -15.51 6.69 15.16
CA LEU A 157 -16.90 7.12 15.08
C LEU A 157 -17.87 5.96 15.33
N ASN A 158 -19.12 6.29 15.68
CA ASN A 158 -20.20 5.32 15.83
C ASN A 158 -21.46 5.79 15.07
N PRO A 159 -21.73 5.23 13.87
CA PRO A 159 -20.95 4.19 13.19
C PRO A 159 -19.60 4.69 12.63
N PRO A 160 -18.60 3.80 12.41
CA PRO A 160 -17.30 4.18 11.85
C PRO A 160 -17.42 4.74 10.42
N ASP A 161 -16.77 5.85 10.11
CA ASP A 161 -16.78 6.47 8.77
C ASP A 161 -15.38 6.43 8.13
N VAL A 162 -14.96 5.22 7.75
CA VAL A 162 -13.55 4.96 7.43
C VAL A 162 -13.14 5.59 6.09
N TYR A 163 -12.12 6.45 6.12
CA TYR A 163 -11.40 6.90 4.92
C TYR A 163 -10.01 6.27 4.83
N ALA A 164 -9.56 5.94 3.62
CA ALA A 164 -8.16 5.67 3.33
C ALA A 164 -7.51 6.95 2.79
N LEU A 165 -6.43 7.38 3.43
CA LEU A 165 -5.77 8.64 3.16
C LEU A 165 -4.35 8.40 2.66
N CYS A 166 -3.94 9.15 1.64
CA CYS A 166 -2.56 9.27 1.23
C CYS A 166 -2.18 10.74 1.23
N LEU A 167 -1.39 11.13 2.24
CA LEU A 167 -0.98 12.51 2.48
C LEU A 167 0.51 12.66 2.13
N MET A 168 0.81 13.39 1.06
CA MET A 168 2.18 13.62 0.58
C MET A 168 2.50 15.10 0.56
N ASP A 169 3.75 15.44 0.87
CA ASP A 169 4.24 16.79 0.62
C ASP A 169 4.56 16.96 -0.88
N TYR A 170 4.41 18.18 -1.39
CA TYR A 170 4.66 18.49 -2.80
C TYR A 170 6.14 18.33 -3.19
N ASN A 171 7.07 18.40 -2.24
CA ASN A 171 8.48 18.15 -2.54
C ASN A 171 8.71 16.66 -2.85
N PHE A 172 8.06 15.73 -2.14
CA PHE A 172 8.04 14.32 -2.50
C PHE A 172 7.45 14.09 -3.90
N VAL A 173 6.35 14.77 -4.26
CA VAL A 173 5.75 14.66 -5.61
C VAL A 173 6.74 15.06 -6.71
N ASN A 174 7.57 16.09 -6.49
CA ASN A 174 8.56 16.53 -7.48
C ASN A 174 9.86 15.71 -7.47
N ASN A 175 10.25 15.22 -6.30
CA ASN A 175 11.50 14.53 -6.06
C ASN A 175 11.26 13.25 -5.26
N PRO A 176 10.48 12.29 -5.80
CA PRO A 176 10.11 11.11 -5.04
C PRO A 176 11.38 10.36 -4.71
N HIS A 177 11.55 10.15 -3.41
CA HIS A 177 12.68 9.48 -2.82
C HIS A 177 14.06 10.00 -3.31
N GLU A 178 14.30 11.31 -3.34
CA GLU A 178 15.63 11.86 -3.69
C GLU A 178 16.10 11.49 -5.12
N SER A 179 15.14 11.29 -6.02
CA SER A 179 15.39 10.86 -7.40
C SER A 179 16.17 11.87 -8.25
N ILE A 180 16.08 13.17 -7.93
CA ILE A 180 16.91 14.23 -8.53
C ILE A 180 18.37 14.05 -8.15
N GLU A 181 18.66 13.83 -6.87
CA GLU A 181 20.00 13.61 -6.33
C GLU A 181 20.63 12.34 -6.93
N ARG A 182 19.78 11.35 -7.22
CA ARG A 182 20.16 10.09 -7.89
C ARG A 182 20.34 10.24 -9.40
N GLY A 183 20.08 11.42 -9.97
CA GLY A 183 20.27 11.72 -11.38
C GLY A 183 19.24 11.08 -12.30
N LEU A 184 18.05 10.74 -11.79
CA LEU A 184 17.00 10.12 -12.60
C LEU A 184 16.37 11.12 -13.57
N SER A 185 15.94 10.64 -14.73
CA SER A 185 15.19 11.43 -15.71
C SER A 185 13.82 11.85 -15.15
N GLU A 186 13.20 12.87 -15.74
CA GLU A 186 11.82 13.25 -15.37
C GLU A 186 10.84 12.09 -15.54
N ALA A 187 10.97 11.33 -16.63
CA ALA A 187 10.14 10.16 -16.89
C ALA A 187 10.28 9.11 -15.79
N GLN A 188 11.49 8.82 -15.33
CA GLN A 188 11.73 7.90 -14.22
C GLN A 188 11.15 8.42 -12.91
N ARG A 189 11.27 9.72 -12.62
CA ARG A 189 10.64 10.31 -11.42
C ARG A 189 9.13 10.18 -11.43
N LYS A 190 8.50 10.46 -12.57
CA LYS A 190 7.05 10.28 -12.75
C LYS A 190 6.66 8.81 -12.64
N ALA A 191 7.44 7.89 -13.20
CA ALA A 191 7.17 6.46 -13.07
C ALA A 191 7.23 5.98 -11.61
N ILE A 192 8.18 6.50 -10.81
CA ILE A 192 8.25 6.23 -9.37
C ILE A 192 6.99 6.77 -8.67
N LEU A 193 6.60 8.01 -8.97
CA LEU A 193 5.40 8.64 -8.39
C LEU A 193 4.12 7.86 -8.73
N TYR A 194 3.94 7.51 -10.01
CA TYR A 194 2.75 6.80 -10.48
C TYR A 194 2.69 5.38 -9.94
N HIS A 195 3.84 4.70 -9.82
CA HIS A 195 3.94 3.43 -9.11
C HIS A 195 3.44 3.55 -7.67
N GLY A 196 3.87 4.60 -6.96
CA GLY A 196 3.36 4.93 -5.62
C GLY A 196 1.85 5.16 -5.58
N TYR A 197 1.29 5.95 -6.51
CA TYR A 197 -0.16 6.15 -6.59
C TYR A 197 -0.93 4.82 -6.72
N ILE A 198 -0.43 3.93 -7.58
CA ILE A 198 -1.05 2.62 -7.81
C ILE A 198 -0.91 1.73 -6.57
N HIS A 199 0.28 1.70 -5.92
CA HIS A 199 0.55 0.96 -4.68
C HIS A 199 -0.45 1.36 -3.59
N GLU A 200 -0.57 2.65 -3.34
CA GLU A 200 -1.41 3.20 -2.26
C GLU A 200 -2.91 3.04 -2.53
N TYR A 201 -3.34 3.18 -3.78
CA TYR A 201 -4.72 2.90 -4.15
C TYR A 201 -5.06 1.41 -4.08
N PHE A 202 -4.11 0.53 -4.38
CA PHE A 202 -4.32 -0.92 -4.25
C PHE A 202 -4.60 -1.32 -2.79
N HIS A 203 -4.00 -0.64 -1.82
CA HIS A 203 -4.36 -0.84 -0.42
C HIS A 203 -5.77 -0.32 -0.06
N ARG A 204 -6.27 0.75 -0.70
CA ARG A 204 -7.69 1.11 -0.56
C ARG A 204 -8.58 -0.03 -1.02
N TYR A 205 -8.24 -0.65 -2.16
CA TYR A 205 -8.94 -1.83 -2.66
C TYR A 205 -8.87 -2.98 -1.63
N GLN A 206 -7.70 -3.30 -1.06
CA GLN A 206 -7.59 -4.32 -0.01
C GLN A 206 -8.45 -3.99 1.23
N ARG A 207 -8.48 -2.72 1.66
CA ARG A 207 -9.32 -2.25 2.78
C ARG A 207 -10.80 -2.41 2.53
N ALA A 208 -11.25 -2.40 1.28
CA ALA A 208 -12.63 -2.63 0.90
C ALA A 208 -13.19 -3.95 1.49
N TYR A 209 -12.33 -4.95 1.68
CA TYR A 209 -12.68 -6.26 2.23
C TYR A 209 -12.44 -6.41 3.74
N HIS A 210 -11.91 -5.36 4.37
CA HIS A 210 -11.72 -5.28 5.82
C HIS A 210 -12.82 -4.45 6.50
N ARG A 211 -13.52 -3.58 5.75
CA ARG A 211 -14.62 -2.74 6.23
C ARG A 211 -14.18 -1.87 7.42
N GLU A 212 -14.76 -2.06 8.60
CA GLU A 212 -14.40 -1.36 9.83
C GLU A 212 -13.07 -1.83 10.43
N LEU A 213 -12.57 -2.99 10.02
CA LEU A 213 -11.34 -3.56 10.57
C LEU A 213 -10.13 -2.75 10.07
N ASN A 214 -9.26 -2.39 11.01
CA ASN A 214 -8.04 -1.67 10.69
C ASN A 214 -6.99 -2.64 10.12
N MET A 215 -6.95 -2.78 8.79
CA MET A 215 -6.01 -3.65 8.07
C MET A 215 -4.57 -3.33 8.48
N GLY A 216 -3.81 -4.37 8.83
CA GLY A 216 -2.41 -4.26 9.26
C GLY A 216 -2.21 -4.20 10.78
N THR A 217 -3.29 -4.16 11.58
CA THR A 217 -3.14 -4.32 13.04
C THR A 217 -3.03 -5.80 13.45
N PRO A 218 -2.33 -6.11 14.56
CA PRO A 218 -2.21 -7.48 15.06
C PRO A 218 -3.56 -8.18 15.31
N GLU A 219 -4.60 -7.42 15.69
CA GLU A 219 -5.93 -7.96 15.97
C GLU A 219 -6.64 -8.48 14.71
N VAL A 220 -6.42 -7.82 13.58
CA VAL A 220 -6.98 -8.23 12.28
C VAL A 220 -6.20 -9.41 11.70
N GLY A 221 -4.92 -9.54 12.03
CA GLY A 221 -4.12 -10.72 11.72
C GLY A 221 -3.87 -10.95 10.22
N THR A 222 -3.97 -9.89 9.41
CA THR A 222 -3.57 -9.91 8.00
C THR A 222 -2.08 -9.59 7.91
N PRO A 223 -1.25 -10.48 7.35
CA PRO A 223 0.19 -10.36 7.42
C PRO A 223 0.70 -9.26 6.48
N MET A 224 1.66 -8.48 6.97
CA MET A 224 2.28 -7.38 6.24
C MET A 224 2.80 -7.82 4.86
N TRP A 225 3.44 -9.00 4.77
CA TRP A 225 3.96 -9.48 3.50
C TRP A 225 2.91 -9.63 2.42
N TRP A 226 1.67 -9.98 2.77
CA TRP A 226 0.59 -10.07 1.80
C TRP A 226 0.08 -8.67 1.47
N ILE A 227 -0.14 -7.82 2.48
CA ILE A 227 -0.62 -6.44 2.31
C ILE A 227 0.32 -5.68 1.37
N GLU A 228 1.57 -5.51 1.77
CA GLU A 228 2.59 -4.75 1.04
C GLU A 228 3.10 -5.49 -0.19
N GLY A 229 3.28 -6.81 -0.11
CA GLY A 229 3.80 -7.58 -1.22
C GLY A 229 2.83 -7.65 -2.41
N ALA A 230 1.52 -7.77 -2.17
CA ALA A 230 0.54 -7.68 -3.24
C ALA A 230 0.48 -6.26 -3.83
N ALA A 231 0.58 -5.23 -2.99
CA ALA A 231 0.67 -3.84 -3.39
C ALA A 231 1.99 -3.47 -4.09
N ILE A 232 3.05 -4.29 -4.01
CA ILE A 232 4.27 -4.18 -4.84
C ILE A 232 4.09 -4.88 -6.19
N VAL A 233 3.54 -6.10 -6.20
CA VAL A 233 3.44 -6.90 -7.42
C VAL A 233 2.43 -6.29 -8.39
N PHE A 234 1.29 -5.81 -7.89
CA PHE A 234 0.26 -5.21 -8.70
C PHE A 234 0.76 -4.01 -9.54
N PRO A 235 1.35 -2.94 -8.97
CA PRO A 235 1.88 -1.82 -9.76
C PRO A 235 3.04 -2.21 -10.67
N ASN A 236 3.90 -3.15 -10.28
CA ASN A 236 4.97 -3.63 -11.16
C ASN A 236 4.39 -4.22 -12.47
N ILE A 237 3.36 -5.06 -12.36
CA ILE A 237 2.67 -5.63 -13.52
C ILE A 237 1.85 -4.56 -14.24
N TRP A 238 1.04 -3.80 -13.50
CA TRP A 238 0.14 -2.82 -14.10
C TRP A 238 0.90 -1.76 -14.90
N LEU A 239 1.95 -1.17 -14.31
CA LEU A 239 2.70 -0.10 -14.96
C LEU A 239 3.53 -0.63 -16.14
N SER A 240 4.10 -1.84 -16.02
CA SER A 240 4.82 -2.46 -17.15
C SER A 240 3.92 -2.74 -18.35
N GLN A 241 2.63 -3.00 -18.12
CA GLN A 241 1.63 -3.22 -19.17
C GLN A 241 0.99 -1.92 -19.70
N ASN A 242 0.89 -0.87 -18.88
CA ASN A 242 0.08 0.31 -19.18
C ASN A 242 0.86 1.62 -19.35
N TYR A 243 2.18 1.66 -19.13
CA TYR A 243 2.94 2.93 -19.21
C TYR A 243 2.73 3.70 -20.53
N GLN A 244 2.53 3.00 -21.65
CA GLN A 244 2.31 3.63 -22.96
C GLN A 244 0.98 4.37 -23.09
N ASN A 245 0.03 4.13 -22.18
CA ASN A 245 -1.27 4.79 -22.15
C ASN A 245 -1.23 6.10 -21.35
N ILE A 246 -0.12 6.42 -20.68
CA ILE A 246 0.03 7.62 -19.86
C ILE A 246 0.70 8.71 -20.69
N SER A 247 0.07 9.88 -20.79
CA SER A 247 0.51 11.00 -21.62
C SER A 247 1.94 11.45 -21.30
N ALA A 248 2.35 11.40 -20.03
CA ALA A 248 3.70 11.73 -19.61
C ALA A 248 4.80 10.83 -20.20
N PHE A 249 4.43 9.65 -20.73
CA PHE A 249 5.36 8.66 -21.29
C PHE A 249 5.23 8.50 -22.81
N GLU A 250 4.51 9.41 -23.48
CA GLU A 250 4.35 9.38 -24.93
C GLU A 250 5.71 9.41 -25.65
N GLY A 251 5.93 8.44 -26.55
CA GLY A 251 7.16 8.34 -27.33
C GLY A 251 8.37 7.76 -26.58
N LEU A 252 8.21 7.39 -25.31
CA LEU A 252 9.25 6.75 -24.51
C LEU A 252 9.22 5.22 -24.64
N GLY A 253 10.38 4.58 -24.52
CA GLY A 253 10.50 3.13 -24.42
C GLY A 253 10.46 2.65 -22.97
N PHE A 254 10.25 1.34 -22.78
CA PHE A 254 10.21 0.71 -21.45
C PHE A 254 11.38 1.12 -20.54
N TYR A 255 12.62 1.12 -21.06
CA TYR A 255 13.80 1.46 -20.26
C TYR A 255 13.91 2.95 -19.88
N ASP A 256 13.18 3.84 -20.55
CA ASP A 256 13.12 5.26 -20.18
C ASP A 256 12.24 5.51 -18.95
N VAL A 257 11.32 4.57 -18.66
CA VAL A 257 10.33 4.65 -17.56
C VAL A 257 10.45 3.50 -16.55
N ASN A 258 11.35 2.55 -16.78
CA ASN A 258 11.54 1.39 -15.92
C ASN A 258 12.00 1.84 -14.52
N VAL A 259 11.20 1.49 -13.52
CA VAL A 259 11.53 1.66 -12.10
C VAL A 259 11.73 0.30 -11.43
N GLU A 260 12.06 0.32 -10.15
CA GLU A 260 12.31 -0.87 -9.36
C GLU A 260 11.15 -1.87 -9.48
N GLY A 261 11.46 -3.13 -9.79
CA GLY A 261 10.48 -4.21 -9.91
C GLY A 261 9.68 -4.27 -11.21
N MET A 262 9.68 -3.23 -12.07
CA MET A 262 8.97 -3.27 -13.36
C MET A 262 9.59 -4.24 -14.36
N ASP A 263 10.92 -4.38 -14.39
CA ASP A 263 11.59 -5.47 -15.11
C ASP A 263 11.47 -6.76 -14.29
N LEU A 264 10.34 -7.44 -14.46
CA LEU A 264 9.93 -8.61 -13.69
C LEU A 264 10.95 -9.77 -13.76
N ASN A 265 11.62 -9.96 -14.91
CA ASN A 265 12.63 -11.00 -15.09
C ASN A 265 13.91 -10.66 -14.33
N SER A 266 14.37 -9.41 -14.44
CA SER A 266 15.52 -8.93 -13.67
C SER A 266 15.24 -8.97 -12.17
N TRP A 267 14.02 -8.61 -11.76
CA TRP A 267 13.60 -8.68 -10.36
C TRP A 267 13.65 -10.11 -9.82
N TYR A 268 13.10 -11.08 -10.56
CA TYR A 268 13.16 -12.50 -10.20
C TYR A 268 14.61 -13.01 -10.02
N ALA A 269 15.46 -12.79 -11.02
CA ALA A 269 16.85 -13.25 -10.99
C ALA A 269 17.62 -12.63 -9.82
N TRP A 270 17.40 -11.35 -9.54
CA TRP A 270 18.03 -10.68 -8.40
C TRP A 270 17.55 -11.24 -7.06
N THR A 271 16.24 -11.44 -6.88
CA THR A 271 15.72 -12.06 -5.65
C THR A 271 16.28 -13.46 -5.40
N LYS A 272 16.46 -14.28 -6.45
CA LYS A 272 17.12 -15.59 -6.30
C LYS A 272 18.58 -15.46 -5.86
N LYS A 273 19.33 -14.52 -6.44
CA LYS A 273 20.74 -14.27 -6.05
C LYS A 273 20.84 -13.94 -4.56
N GLU A 274 19.97 -13.09 -4.06
CA GLU A 274 19.93 -12.75 -2.63
C GLU A 274 19.56 -13.97 -1.78
N ALA A 275 18.47 -14.67 -2.10
CA ALA A 275 18.05 -15.84 -1.34
C ALA A 275 19.10 -16.97 -1.30
N MET A 276 19.92 -17.08 -2.34
CA MET A 276 21.04 -18.04 -2.45
C MET A 276 22.38 -17.50 -1.90
N GLY A 277 22.43 -16.25 -1.44
CA GLY A 277 23.61 -15.66 -0.83
C GLY A 277 24.75 -15.32 -1.80
N VAL A 278 24.43 -15.13 -3.07
CA VAL A 278 25.39 -14.83 -4.15
C VAL A 278 25.20 -13.44 -4.74
N SER A 279 24.32 -12.63 -4.17
CA SER A 279 24.19 -11.22 -4.53
C SER A 279 25.37 -10.42 -3.99
N ASP A 280 25.82 -9.43 -4.76
CA ASP A 280 26.81 -8.43 -4.32
C ASP A 280 26.28 -7.54 -3.19
N TYR A 281 24.96 -7.57 -2.94
CA TYR A 281 24.30 -6.84 -1.87
C TYR A 281 23.93 -7.77 -0.71
N ASP A 282 24.43 -7.48 0.48
CA ASP A 282 24.40 -8.43 1.61
C ASP A 282 23.10 -8.43 2.42
N ARG A 283 22.22 -7.44 2.24
CA ARG A 283 21.07 -7.23 3.15
C ARG A 283 20.14 -8.44 3.24
N CYS A 284 19.77 -9.02 2.11
CA CYS A 284 18.88 -10.16 2.03
C CYS A 284 19.61 -11.47 1.70
N ASN A 285 20.95 -11.47 1.76
CA ASN A 285 21.73 -12.65 1.43
C ASN A 285 21.42 -13.80 2.41
N ASN A 286 21.01 -14.95 1.86
CA ASN A 286 20.57 -16.13 2.60
C ASN A 286 19.35 -15.92 3.52
N TYR A 287 18.61 -14.82 3.36
CA TYR A 287 17.47 -14.50 4.22
C TYR A 287 16.36 -15.55 4.12
N GLU A 288 15.80 -15.99 5.25
CA GLU A 288 14.68 -16.94 5.30
C GLU A 288 13.37 -16.21 5.55
N PHE A 289 12.46 -16.27 4.58
CA PHE A 289 11.13 -15.67 4.65
C PHE A 289 10.25 -16.43 5.66
N GLY A 290 9.49 -15.75 6.51
CA GLY A 290 8.56 -16.43 7.41
C GLY A 290 7.78 -15.49 8.31
N LYS A 291 7.63 -15.85 9.59
CA LYS A 291 6.78 -15.11 10.54
C LYS A 291 7.24 -13.67 10.79
N ASN A 292 8.53 -13.37 10.57
CA ASN A 292 9.02 -12.00 10.68
C ASN A 292 8.38 -11.09 9.62
N GLU A 293 8.04 -11.63 8.45
CA GLU A 293 7.37 -10.91 7.38
C GLU A 293 5.88 -10.67 7.64
N GLU A 294 5.31 -11.21 8.72
CA GLU A 294 3.92 -10.94 9.09
C GLU A 294 3.73 -9.56 9.75
N GLN A 295 4.78 -8.97 10.34
CA GLN A 295 4.69 -7.70 11.07
C GLN A 295 5.48 -6.59 10.38
N TYR A 296 4.97 -5.36 10.43
CA TYR A 296 5.62 -4.19 9.83
C TYR A 296 7.00 -3.90 10.42
N GLU A 297 7.20 -4.17 11.70
CA GLU A 297 8.44 -3.88 12.42
C GLU A 297 9.56 -4.89 12.13
N THR A 298 9.20 -6.11 11.70
CA THR A 298 10.17 -7.20 11.53
C THR A 298 10.34 -7.67 10.10
N ALA A 299 9.42 -7.32 9.20
CA ALA A 299 9.50 -7.72 7.79
C ALA A 299 10.72 -7.10 7.11
N GLN A 300 11.42 -7.89 6.30
CA GLN A 300 12.65 -7.40 5.65
C GLN A 300 12.70 -7.63 4.15
N CYS A 301 12.53 -8.88 3.72
CA CYS A 301 12.92 -9.29 2.38
C CYS A 301 11.81 -10.09 1.69
N PHE A 302 11.82 -10.05 0.35
CA PHE A 302 11.07 -10.94 -0.54
C PHE A 302 9.54 -10.88 -0.48
N ILE A 303 8.93 -9.90 0.21
CA ILE A 303 7.46 -9.77 0.34
C ILE A 303 6.71 -9.73 -1.01
N GLY A 304 7.21 -8.96 -1.99
CA GLY A 304 6.64 -8.93 -3.34
C GLY A 304 6.81 -10.26 -4.08
N MET A 305 8.02 -10.85 -4.01
CA MET A 305 8.28 -12.14 -4.65
C MET A 305 7.47 -13.29 -4.03
N ALA A 306 7.16 -13.23 -2.75
CA ALA A 306 6.27 -14.17 -2.08
C ALA A 306 4.86 -14.12 -2.70
N ASN A 307 4.32 -12.93 -2.97
CA ASN A 307 3.02 -12.78 -3.61
C ASN A 307 3.04 -13.20 -5.08
N ALA A 308 4.13 -12.94 -5.81
CA ALA A 308 4.30 -13.44 -7.17
C ALA A 308 4.34 -14.98 -7.20
N TYR A 309 5.08 -15.60 -6.29
CA TYR A 309 5.10 -17.06 -6.13
C TYR A 309 3.75 -17.62 -5.72
N LEU A 310 3.03 -16.94 -4.82
CA LEU A 310 1.68 -17.32 -4.42
C LEU A 310 0.74 -17.35 -5.63
N ALA A 311 0.78 -16.31 -6.47
CA ALA A 311 0.01 -16.24 -7.70
C ALA A 311 0.42 -17.36 -8.69
N TYR A 312 1.71 -17.65 -8.80
CA TYR A 312 2.21 -18.72 -9.67
C TYR A 312 1.70 -20.12 -9.28
N ILE A 313 1.60 -20.42 -7.98
CA ILE A 313 1.10 -21.72 -7.50
C ILE A 313 -0.44 -21.78 -7.39
N THR A 314 -1.11 -20.63 -7.53
CA THR A 314 -2.57 -20.50 -7.52
C THR A 314 -3.03 -19.72 -8.75
N SER A 315 -3.32 -18.43 -8.59
CA SER A 315 -3.55 -17.45 -9.66
C SER A 315 -3.49 -16.03 -9.08
N TYR A 316 -3.34 -15.00 -9.92
CA TYR A 316 -3.53 -13.62 -9.48
C TYR A 316 -4.96 -13.31 -9.03
N GLN A 317 -5.96 -13.99 -9.59
CA GLN A 317 -7.34 -13.95 -9.11
C GLN A 317 -7.40 -14.38 -7.63
N THR A 318 -6.69 -15.44 -7.26
CA THR A 318 -6.60 -15.92 -5.88
C THR A 318 -5.94 -14.91 -4.95
N VAL A 319 -4.80 -14.36 -5.35
CA VAL A 319 -4.04 -13.40 -4.52
C VAL A 319 -4.79 -12.08 -4.33
N TRP A 320 -5.36 -11.54 -5.40
CA TRP A 320 -5.91 -10.19 -5.40
C TRP A 320 -7.41 -10.14 -5.13
N VAL A 321 -8.18 -11.20 -5.38
CA VAL A 321 -9.66 -11.14 -5.25
C VAL A 321 -10.18 -12.22 -4.31
N ASP A 322 -9.84 -13.49 -4.54
CA ASP A 322 -10.49 -14.58 -3.80
C ASP A 322 -10.10 -14.56 -2.32
N ILE A 323 -8.81 -14.39 -1.98
CA ILE A 323 -8.36 -14.26 -0.59
C ILE A 323 -9.05 -13.05 0.08
N PRO A 324 -8.96 -11.82 -0.46
CA PRO A 324 -9.65 -10.67 0.12
C PRO A 324 -11.14 -10.88 0.33
N SER A 325 -11.84 -11.47 -0.65
CA SER A 325 -13.30 -11.59 -0.63
C SER A 325 -13.86 -12.32 0.60
N ASP A 326 -13.09 -13.21 1.21
CA ASP A 326 -13.48 -13.96 2.40
C ASP A 326 -12.82 -13.46 3.71
N ILE A 327 -11.96 -12.43 3.69
CA ILE A 327 -11.24 -11.98 4.89
C ILE A 327 -12.20 -11.54 5.99
N TYR A 328 -13.23 -10.78 5.65
CA TYR A 328 -14.17 -10.25 6.66
C TYR A 328 -14.88 -11.39 7.42
N GLU A 329 -15.24 -12.47 6.74
CA GLU A 329 -15.97 -13.59 7.34
C GLU A 329 -15.06 -14.63 8.01
N LEU A 330 -13.91 -14.92 7.41
CA LEU A 330 -13.05 -16.04 7.82
C LEU A 330 -11.80 -15.61 8.60
N GLY A 331 -11.38 -14.35 8.45
CA GLY A 331 -10.03 -13.90 8.78
C GLY A 331 -9.01 -14.37 7.74
N PHE A 332 -7.87 -13.65 7.64
CA PHE A 332 -6.87 -13.88 6.61
C PHE A 332 -6.37 -15.33 6.55
N ALA A 333 -5.93 -15.90 7.68
CA ALA A 333 -5.32 -17.23 7.69
C ALA A 333 -6.25 -18.33 7.17
N LYS A 334 -7.54 -18.27 7.48
CA LYS A 334 -8.54 -19.24 6.99
C LYS A 334 -8.93 -18.99 5.55
N SER A 335 -9.02 -17.73 5.13
CA SER A 335 -9.23 -17.39 3.71
C SER A 335 -8.06 -17.88 2.85
N PHE A 336 -6.82 -17.64 3.30
CA PHE A 336 -5.61 -18.16 2.68
C PHE A 336 -5.67 -19.69 2.55
N GLU A 337 -5.94 -20.42 3.64
CA GLU A 337 -6.01 -21.88 3.58
C GLU A 337 -7.13 -22.39 2.65
N LYS A 338 -8.28 -21.71 2.63
CA LYS A 338 -9.42 -22.03 1.75
C LYS A 338 -9.03 -21.96 0.26
N HIS A 339 -8.31 -20.92 -0.14
CA HIS A 339 -8.01 -20.64 -1.56
C HIS A 339 -6.69 -21.21 -2.05
N VAL A 340 -5.72 -21.38 -1.14
CA VAL A 340 -4.38 -21.86 -1.47
C VAL A 340 -4.25 -23.36 -1.21
N GLY A 341 -5.07 -23.92 -0.32
CA GLY A 341 -5.04 -25.35 0.02
C GLY A 341 -3.85 -25.75 0.89
N MET A 342 -3.20 -24.79 1.55
CA MET A 342 -2.13 -25.00 2.52
C MET A 342 -2.14 -23.90 3.58
N THR A 343 -1.50 -24.17 4.71
CA THR A 343 -1.28 -23.16 5.77
C THR A 343 -0.19 -22.16 5.39
N MET A 344 -0.15 -21.00 6.04
CA MET A 344 0.93 -20.01 5.83
C MET A 344 2.32 -20.59 6.18
N ASP A 345 2.43 -21.40 7.24
CA ASP A 345 3.70 -22.05 7.62
C ASP A 345 4.20 -23.01 6.52
N GLU A 346 3.29 -23.77 5.88
CA GLU A 346 3.64 -24.61 4.73
C GLU A 346 4.05 -23.78 3.50
N PHE A 347 3.37 -22.65 3.28
CA PHE A 347 3.72 -21.71 2.21
C PHE A 347 5.13 -21.15 2.41
N TYR A 348 5.50 -20.72 3.62
CA TYR A 348 6.84 -20.21 3.93
C TYR A 348 7.93 -21.23 3.60
N VAL A 349 7.74 -22.49 3.99
CA VAL A 349 8.69 -23.57 3.68
C VAL A 349 8.83 -23.76 2.17
N LYS A 350 7.71 -23.83 1.44
CA LYS A 350 7.72 -24.03 -0.02
C LYS A 350 8.35 -22.85 -0.77
N PHE A 351 8.04 -21.62 -0.37
CA PHE A 351 8.60 -20.42 -0.98
C PHE A 351 10.11 -20.33 -0.78
N ASN A 352 10.59 -20.59 0.45
CA ASN A 352 12.03 -20.61 0.72
C ASN A 352 12.77 -21.68 -0.07
N ALA A 353 12.17 -22.86 -0.28
CA ALA A 353 12.74 -23.89 -1.13
C ALA A 353 12.81 -23.43 -2.59
N PHE A 354 11.71 -22.89 -3.12
CA PHE A 354 11.63 -22.39 -4.49
C PHE A 354 12.72 -21.36 -4.84
N LEU A 355 12.97 -20.38 -3.95
CA LEU A 355 14.01 -19.37 -4.19
C LEU A 355 15.43 -19.95 -4.23
N ARG A 356 15.66 -21.11 -3.61
CA ARG A 356 16.98 -21.75 -3.47
C ARG A 356 17.18 -22.95 -4.41
N GLU A 357 16.20 -23.24 -5.25
CA GLU A 357 16.30 -24.28 -6.26
C GLU A 357 16.91 -23.74 -7.57
N GLY A 358 17.59 -24.61 -8.32
CA GLY A 358 18.11 -24.28 -9.65
C GLY A 358 19.33 -23.35 -9.64
N ASN A 359 19.50 -22.58 -10.72
CA ASN A 359 20.54 -21.57 -10.88
C ASN A 359 19.95 -20.17 -10.61
N PRO A 360 20.65 -19.27 -9.89
CA PRO A 360 20.17 -17.90 -9.64
C PRO A 360 19.99 -17.05 -10.90
N ASP A 361 20.63 -17.40 -12.02
CA ASP A 361 20.47 -16.74 -13.31
C ASP A 361 19.38 -17.39 -14.19
N ASP A 362 18.66 -18.39 -13.69
CA ASP A 362 17.55 -19.00 -14.42
C ASP A 362 16.42 -17.97 -14.63
N LEU A 363 15.78 -18.05 -15.80
CA LEU A 363 14.55 -17.32 -16.06
C LEU A 363 13.44 -17.80 -15.12
N PRO A 364 12.44 -16.96 -14.82
CA PRO A 364 11.24 -17.41 -14.12
C PRO A 364 10.60 -18.61 -14.84
N PRO A 365 9.97 -19.54 -14.10
CA PRO A 365 9.28 -20.66 -14.72
C PRO A 365 8.15 -20.17 -15.63
N GLU A 366 7.76 -21.00 -16.59
CA GLU A 366 6.66 -20.69 -17.51
C GLU A 366 5.37 -20.37 -16.73
N GLY A 367 4.74 -19.24 -17.06
CA GLY A 367 3.52 -18.77 -16.38
C GLY A 367 3.76 -18.04 -15.05
N PHE A 368 5.01 -17.82 -14.63
CA PHE A 368 5.29 -17.06 -13.39
C PHE A 368 4.84 -15.59 -13.48
N TRP A 369 5.11 -14.95 -14.62
CA TRP A 369 4.66 -13.59 -14.91
C TRP A 369 3.56 -13.61 -15.96
N PRO A 370 2.50 -12.81 -15.80
CA PRO A 370 1.44 -12.73 -16.81
C PRO A 370 1.91 -11.90 -18.01
N THR A 371 1.60 -12.37 -19.22
CA THR A 371 1.90 -11.64 -20.46
C THR A 371 0.68 -10.91 -21.03
N GLU A 372 -0.51 -11.37 -20.66
CA GLU A 372 -1.77 -10.76 -21.06
C GLU A 372 -2.15 -9.59 -20.12
N PRO A 373 -3.05 -8.69 -20.53
CA PRO A 373 -3.56 -7.62 -19.65
C PRO A 373 -4.25 -8.18 -18.40
N ILE A 374 -4.12 -7.51 -17.26
CA ILE A 374 -4.70 -7.93 -15.96
C ILE A 374 -6.18 -8.36 -16.07
N ASN A 375 -7.01 -7.58 -16.76
CA ASN A 375 -8.45 -7.85 -16.93
C ASN A 375 -8.78 -9.13 -17.72
N SER A 376 -7.79 -9.80 -18.31
CA SER A 376 -7.98 -11.09 -19.00
C SER A 376 -7.88 -12.30 -18.07
N PHE A 377 -7.27 -12.15 -16.89
CA PHE A 377 -7.03 -13.24 -15.94
C PHE A 377 -7.45 -12.93 -14.50
N VAL A 378 -7.75 -11.67 -14.18
CA VAL A 378 -8.39 -11.25 -12.94
C VAL A 378 -9.71 -10.56 -13.26
N SER A 379 -10.75 -10.92 -12.52
CA SER A 379 -12.05 -10.25 -12.50
C SER A 379 -12.21 -9.57 -11.13
N PHE A 380 -11.84 -8.29 -11.07
CA PHE A 380 -12.20 -7.44 -9.94
C PHE A 380 -13.74 -7.28 -9.88
N PRO A 381 -14.35 -7.16 -8.69
CA PRO A 381 -15.81 -7.12 -8.54
C PRO A 381 -16.52 -5.95 -9.21
#